data_AF-A0A7V3CYJ0-F1
#
_entry.id   AF-A0A7V3CYJ0-F1
#
_cell.length_a   1.000
_cell.length_b   1.000
_cell.length_c   1.000
_cell.angle_alpha   90.00
_cell.angle_beta   90.00
_cell.angle_gamma   90.00
#
_symmetry.space_group_name_H-M   'P 1'
#
loop_
_entity.id
_entity.type
_entity.pdbx_description
1 polymer ?
#
loop_
_entity_poly.entity_id
_entity_poly.type
_entity_poly.pdbx_seq_one_letter_code
_entity_poly.pdbx_strand_id
1 'polypeptide(L)'
;GKNLGMAFQIQDDRLDIIAEEEKFGKKIGSDLIEGKKTFLFLIAIKKAKGEDKIHLEKIIMNKGIASNEVPFYQELYKKLGVIDSAKKEIEKYTKLALESLEVLPNENGKQLMKWLANSLINRNK
;
A
#
# COMPACT_ATOMS: atom_id res chain seq x y z
N GLY A 1 14.17 -5.46 -10.18
CA GLY A 1 13.10 -6.44 -9.89
C GLY A 1 12.55 -6.29 -8.49
N LYS A 2 13.21 -6.84 -7.48
CA LYS A 2 12.75 -6.91 -6.08
C LYS A 2 12.19 -5.59 -5.52
N ASN A 3 12.97 -4.51 -5.57
CA ASN A 3 12.56 -3.21 -5.02
C ASN A 3 11.31 -2.64 -5.73
N LEU A 4 11.24 -2.79 -7.05
CA LEU A 4 10.06 -2.39 -7.82
C LEU A 4 8.83 -3.21 -7.43
N GLY A 5 8.99 -4.53 -7.23
CA GLY A 5 7.91 -5.39 -6.74
C GLY A 5 7.40 -4.97 -5.36
N MET A 6 8.29 -4.59 -4.44
CA MET A 6 7.92 -4.06 -3.13
C MET A 6 7.14 -2.75 -3.23
N ALA A 7 7.64 -1.78 -4.00
CA ALA A 7 6.95 -0.52 -4.23
C ALA A 7 5.56 -0.74 -4.86
N PHE A 8 5.48 -1.67 -5.82
CA PHE A 8 4.26 -2.01 -6.51
C PHE A 8 3.21 -2.63 -5.57
N GLN A 9 3.59 -3.61 -4.75
CA GLN A 9 2.64 -4.25 -3.84
C GLN A 9 2.11 -3.26 -2.80
N ILE A 10 2.97 -2.42 -2.21
CA ILE A 10 2.52 -1.42 -1.23
C ILE A 10 1.60 -0.38 -1.90
N GLN A 11 1.87 -0.02 -3.17
CA GLN A 11 0.99 0.85 -3.94
C GLN A 11 -0.39 0.22 -4.19
N ASP A 12 -0.45 -1.07 -4.51
CA ASP A 12 -1.71 -1.81 -4.72
C ASP A 12 -2.53 -1.88 -3.42
N ASP A 13 -1.90 -2.30 -2.31
CA ASP A 13 -2.51 -2.32 -0.98
C ASP A 13 -3.00 -0.92 -0.55
N ARG A 14 -2.25 0.15 -0.90
CA ARG A 14 -2.65 1.53 -0.60
C ARG A 14 -3.91 1.90 -1.39
N LEU A 15 -3.95 1.57 -2.68
CA LEU A 15 -5.09 1.88 -3.55
C LEU A 15 -6.36 1.14 -3.12
N ASP A 16 -6.26 -0.10 -2.62
CA ASP A 16 -7.40 -0.84 -2.05
C ASP A 16 -8.10 -0.05 -0.92
N ILE A 17 -7.35 0.78 -0.18
CA ILE A 17 -7.86 1.55 0.96
C ILE A 17 -8.24 2.99 0.60
N ILE A 18 -7.55 3.66 -0.33
CA ILE A 18 -7.78 5.09 -0.59
C ILE A 18 -8.69 5.38 -1.80
N ALA A 19 -9.00 4.38 -2.61
CA ALA A 19 -9.79 4.61 -3.81
C ALA A 19 -11.23 5.00 -3.47
N GLU A 20 -11.82 5.84 -4.33
CA GLU A 20 -13.26 6.10 -4.36
C GLU A 20 -13.93 4.99 -5.19
N GLU A 21 -15.09 4.52 -4.73
CA GLU A 21 -15.71 3.27 -5.24
C GLU A 21 -16.03 3.39 -6.74
N GLU A 22 -16.33 4.61 -7.19
CA GLU A 22 -16.64 4.97 -8.57
C GLU A 22 -15.45 4.85 -9.53
N LYS A 23 -14.19 4.97 -9.06
CA LYS A 23 -13.00 4.90 -9.94
C LYS A 23 -12.39 3.50 -10.00
N PHE A 24 -12.55 2.70 -8.95
CA PHE A 24 -11.75 1.48 -8.80
C PHE A 24 -12.43 0.21 -9.36
N GLY A 25 -13.74 0.23 -9.62
CA GLY A 25 -14.48 -0.92 -10.16
C GLY A 25 -14.41 -2.19 -9.30
N LYS A 26 -13.97 -2.08 -8.04
CA LYS A 26 -13.76 -3.14 -7.06
C LYS A 26 -14.30 -2.68 -5.70
N LYS A 27 -14.64 -3.64 -4.84
CA LYS A 27 -14.93 -3.39 -3.43
C LYS A 27 -13.71 -2.79 -2.74
N ILE A 28 -13.86 -1.58 -2.18
CA ILE A 28 -12.84 -0.92 -1.37
C ILE A 28 -12.59 -1.73 -0.08
N GLY A 29 -11.35 -1.75 0.37
CA GLY A 29 -10.96 -2.39 1.62
C GLY A 29 -11.12 -3.91 1.59
N SER A 30 -10.98 -4.52 0.41
CA SER A 30 -11.08 -5.97 0.24
C SER A 30 -10.07 -6.70 1.11
N ASP A 31 -8.87 -6.14 1.28
CA ASP A 31 -7.84 -6.71 2.14
C ASP A 31 -8.21 -6.69 3.62
N LEU A 32 -8.90 -5.63 4.09
CA LEU A 32 -9.41 -5.57 5.46
C LEU A 32 -10.54 -6.57 5.68
N ILE A 33 -11.46 -6.68 4.72
CA ILE A 33 -12.59 -7.61 4.78
C ILE A 33 -12.09 -9.06 4.85
N GLU A 34 -11.06 -9.39 4.07
CA GLU A 34 -10.44 -10.72 4.06
C GLU A 34 -9.43 -10.93 5.21
N GLY A 35 -9.19 -9.92 6.05
CA GLY A 35 -8.24 -10.00 7.17
C GLY A 35 -6.78 -10.18 6.74
N LYS A 36 -6.42 -9.70 5.54
CA LYS A 36 -5.04 -9.73 5.05
C LYS A 36 -4.15 -8.82 5.89
N LYS A 37 -2.94 -9.31 6.19
CA LYS A 37 -1.93 -8.58 6.98
C LYS A 37 -1.03 -7.78 6.05
N THR A 38 -1.62 -6.83 5.33
CA THR A 38 -0.93 -5.96 4.37
C THR A 38 0.11 -5.07 5.06
N PHE A 39 0.94 -4.40 4.26
CA PHE A 39 1.88 -3.41 4.79
C PHE A 39 1.16 -2.34 5.64
N LEU A 40 0.02 -1.85 5.16
CA LEU A 40 -0.76 -0.81 5.85
C LEU A 40 -1.23 -1.30 7.22
N PHE A 41 -1.74 -2.54 7.30
CA PHE A 41 -2.18 -3.12 8.57
C PHE A 41 -1.04 -3.25 9.59
N LEU A 42 0.12 -3.73 9.15
CA LEU A 42 1.29 -3.87 10.02
C LEU A 42 1.76 -2.52 10.58
N ILE A 43 1.75 -1.47 9.75
CA ILE A 43 2.08 -0.12 10.19
C ILE A 43 1.01 0.44 11.14
N ALA A 44 -0.26 0.20 10.86
CA ALA A 44 -1.36 0.62 11.74
C ALA A 44 -1.18 0.01 13.14
N ILE A 45 -0.99 -1.30 13.24
CA ILE A 45 -0.74 -2.01 14.51
C ILE A 45 0.47 -1.43 15.25
N LYS A 46 1.57 -1.15 14.53
CA LYS A 46 2.79 -0.60 15.12
C LYS A 46 2.59 0.81 15.71
N LYS A 47 1.71 1.62 15.11
CA LYS A 47 1.47 3.01 15.52
C LYS A 47 0.33 3.17 16.52
N ALA A 48 -0.65 2.27 16.50
CA ALA A 48 -1.85 2.36 17.33
C ALA A 48 -1.55 2.18 18.82
N LYS A 49 -2.36 2.85 19.65
CA LYS A 49 -2.30 2.78 21.12
C LYS A 49 -3.72 2.81 21.68
N GLY A 50 -3.91 2.30 22.90
CA GLY A 50 -5.21 2.32 23.58
C GLY A 50 -6.30 1.64 22.74
N GLU A 51 -7.45 2.29 22.64
CA GLU A 51 -8.63 1.79 21.92
C GLU A 51 -8.35 1.50 20.44
N ASP A 52 -7.58 2.36 19.75
CA ASP A 52 -7.20 2.15 18.35
C ASP A 52 -6.50 0.80 18.15
N LYS A 53 -5.65 0.41 19.09
CA LYS A 53 -4.93 -0.86 19.03
C LYS A 53 -5.87 -2.04 19.24
N ILE A 54 -6.79 -1.91 20.20
CA ILE A 54 -7.82 -2.92 20.49
C ILE A 54 -8.69 -3.17 19.24
N HIS A 55 -9.08 -2.11 18.53
CA HIS A 55 -9.83 -2.25 17.27
C HIS A 55 -9.04 -3.05 16.22
N LEU A 56 -7.76 -2.75 16.02
CA LEU A 56 -6.94 -3.46 15.05
C LEU A 56 -6.67 -4.92 15.46
N GLU A 57 -6.49 -5.21 16.75
CA GLU A 57 -6.34 -6.58 17.26
C GLU A 57 -7.62 -7.41 17.04
N LYS A 58 -8.81 -6.81 17.12
CA LYS A 58 -10.07 -7.49 16.78
C LYS A 58 -10.11 -7.98 15.33
N ILE A 59 -9.52 -7.25 14.37
CA ILE A 59 -9.41 -7.72 12.97
C ILE A 59 -8.68 -9.06 12.92
N ILE A 60 -7.59 -9.22 13.68
CA ILE A 60 -6.79 -10.45 13.70
C ILE A 60 -7.63 -11.61 14.25
N MET A 61 -8.36 -11.38 15.34
CA MET A 61 -9.21 -12.39 15.97
C MET A 61 -10.37 -12.81 15.06
N ASN A 62 -11.01 -11.84 14.42
CA ASN A 62 -12.17 -12.05 13.55
C ASN A 62 -11.78 -12.50 12.14
N LYS A 63 -10.48 -12.50 11.81
CA LYS A 63 -9.94 -12.79 10.47
C LYS A 63 -10.52 -11.86 9.39
N GLY A 64 -10.73 -10.60 9.73
CA GLY A 64 -11.31 -9.60 8.84
C GLY A 64 -12.37 -8.75 9.53
N ILE A 65 -13.08 -7.97 8.71
CA ILE A 65 -14.16 -7.05 9.12
C ILE A 65 -15.35 -7.17 8.18
N ALA A 66 -16.51 -6.72 8.61
CA ALA A 66 -17.65 -6.55 7.73
C ALA A 66 -17.45 -5.35 6.79
N SER A 67 -18.01 -5.40 5.58
CA SER A 67 -17.81 -4.34 4.58
C SER A 67 -18.28 -2.95 5.05
N ASN A 68 -19.31 -2.88 5.90
CA ASN A 68 -19.79 -1.63 6.49
C ASN A 68 -18.83 -1.03 7.54
N GLU A 69 -17.83 -1.78 8.01
CA GLU A 69 -16.81 -1.30 8.94
C GLU A 69 -15.61 -0.66 8.21
N VAL A 70 -15.46 -0.86 6.90
CA VAL A 70 -14.34 -0.34 6.10
C VAL A 70 -14.12 1.18 6.30
N PRO A 71 -15.17 2.03 6.28
CA PRO A 71 -14.98 3.48 6.49
C PRO A 71 -14.34 3.84 7.83
N PHE A 72 -14.67 3.11 8.89
CA PHE A 72 -14.06 3.33 10.21
C PHE A 72 -12.55 3.06 10.18
N TYR A 73 -12.12 1.97 9.55
CA TYR A 73 -10.70 1.63 9.47
C TYR A 73 -9.93 2.50 8.48
N GLN A 74 -10.57 3.02 7.43
CA GLN A 74 -9.98 4.05 6.57
C GLN A 74 -9.64 5.31 7.37
N GLU A 75 -10.58 5.82 8.16
CA GLU A 75 -10.36 6.98 9.02
C GLU A 75 -9.32 6.70 10.10
N LEU A 76 -9.32 5.48 10.68
CA LEU A 76 -8.27 5.06 11.61
C LEU A 76 -6.89 5.06 10.95
N TYR A 77 -6.77 4.58 9.71
CA TYR A 77 -5.50 4.59 8.98
C TYR A 77 -5.03 6.01 8.67
N LYS A 78 -5.95 6.92 8.33
CA LYS A 78 -5.65 8.35 8.16
C LYS A 78 -5.18 8.97 9.48
N LYS A 79 -5.91 8.75 10.58
CA LYS A 79 -5.56 9.22 11.94
C LYS A 79 -4.17 8.75 12.37
N LEU A 80 -3.82 7.51 12.07
CA LEU A 80 -2.51 6.92 12.40
C LEU A 80 -1.40 7.31 11.40
N GLY A 81 -1.70 8.08 10.35
CA GLY A 81 -0.76 8.46 9.30
C GLY A 81 -0.18 7.26 8.56
N VAL A 82 -0.96 6.19 8.40
CA VAL A 82 -0.55 4.94 7.72
C VAL A 82 -0.38 5.19 6.23
N ILE A 83 -1.28 5.98 5.63
CA ILE A 83 -1.26 6.32 4.20
C ILE A 83 0.04 7.04 3.83
N ASP A 84 0.47 8.00 4.65
CA ASP A 84 1.74 8.71 4.45
C ASP A 84 2.95 7.80 4.63
N SER A 85 2.90 6.88 5.59
CA SER A 85 3.95 5.87 5.76
C SER A 85 4.07 4.94 4.55
N ALA A 86 2.94 4.51 3.96
CA ALA A 86 2.93 3.73 2.73
C ALA A 86 3.54 4.53 1.57
N LYS A 87 3.15 5.81 1.41
CA LYS A 87 3.72 6.69 0.38
C LYS A 87 5.24 6.81 0.49
N LYS A 88 5.76 7.07 1.70
CA LYS A 88 7.21 7.15 1.94
C LYS A 88 7.95 5.85 1.61
N GLU A 89 7.37 4.71 1.95
CA GLU A 89 8.00 3.42 1.67
C GLU A 89 7.97 3.08 0.17
N ILE A 90 6.90 3.45 -0.54
CA ILE A 90 6.82 3.35 -2.01
C ILE A 90 7.91 4.20 -2.66
N GLU A 91 8.05 5.47 -2.26
CA GLU A 91 9.09 6.38 -2.78
C GLU A 91 10.49 5.81 -2.56
N LYS A 92 10.76 5.29 -1.35
CA LYS A 92 12.03 4.66 -0.99
C LYS A 92 12.34 3.45 -1.89
N TYR A 93 11.42 2.50 -2.01
CA TYR A 93 11.66 1.31 -2.84
C TYR A 93 11.72 1.64 -4.33
N THR A 94 10.97 2.64 -4.78
CA THR A 94 11.07 3.18 -6.14
C THR A 94 12.48 3.70 -6.41
N LYS A 95 13.00 4.54 -5.52
CA LYS A 95 14.35 5.09 -5.62
C LYS A 95 15.40 3.97 -5.70
N LEU A 96 15.33 3.00 -4.78
CA LEU A 96 16.23 1.84 -4.78
C LEU A 96 16.11 0.98 -6.05
N ALA A 97 14.92 0.92 -6.66
CA ALA A 97 14.73 0.24 -7.94
C ALA A 97 15.41 0.99 -9.08
N LEU A 98 15.24 2.31 -9.15
CA LEU A 98 15.83 3.15 -10.20
C LEU A 98 17.37 3.20 -10.09
N GLU A 99 17.91 3.35 -8.88
CA GLU A 99 19.36 3.32 -8.63
C GLU A 99 19.99 1.99 -9.05
N SER A 100 19.27 0.87 -8.87
CA SER A 100 19.77 -0.45 -9.31
C SER A 100 19.91 -0.58 -10.83
N LEU A 101 19.32 0.33 -11.61
CA LEU A 101 19.46 0.33 -13.07
C LEU A 101 20.74 1.06 -13.53
N GLU A 102 21.37 1.86 -12.68
CA GLU A 102 22.51 2.69 -13.09
C GLU A 102 23.75 1.87 -13.46
N VAL A 103 23.88 0.67 -12.89
CA VAL A 103 24.97 -0.27 -13.20
C VAL A 103 24.85 -0.92 -14.58
N LEU A 104 23.70 -0.77 -15.26
CA LEU A 104 23.48 -1.38 -16.56
C LEU A 104 24.18 -0.57 -17.67
N PRO A 105 24.95 -1.23 -18.56
CA PRO A 105 25.75 -0.56 -19.58
C PRO A 105 24.94 -0.06 -20.78
N ASN A 106 23.69 -0.54 -20.96
CA ASN A 106 22.84 -0.17 -22.09
C ASN A 106 21.89 0.96 -21.71
N GLU A 107 22.09 2.15 -22.28
CA GLU A 107 21.26 3.32 -21.98
C GLU A 107 19.81 3.17 -22.45
N ASN A 108 19.55 2.59 -23.63
CA ASN A 108 18.19 2.42 -24.13
C ASN A 108 17.35 1.49 -23.24
N GLY A 109 17.93 0.36 -22.83
CA GLY A 109 17.32 -0.59 -21.90
C GLY A 109 17.13 0.01 -20.51
N LYS A 110 18.08 0.82 -20.04
CA LYS A 110 17.96 1.58 -18.78
C LYS A 110 16.77 2.53 -18.83
N GLN A 111 16.61 3.31 -19.91
CA GLN A 111 15.47 4.23 -20.07
C GLN A 111 14.13 3.49 -20.15
N LEU A 112 14.06 2.38 -20.89
CA LEU A 112 12.85 1.55 -20.96
C LEU A 112 12.45 1.00 -19.59
N MET A 113 13.42 0.54 -18.79
CA MET A 113 13.17 0.02 -17.44
C MET A 113 12.76 1.13 -16.46
N LYS A 114 13.34 2.33 -16.57
CA LYS A 114 12.91 3.51 -15.80
C LYS A 114 11.47 3.88 -16.13
N TRP A 115 11.13 3.91 -17.42
CA TRP A 115 9.76 4.16 -17.88
C TRP A 115 8.77 3.11 -17.34
N LEU A 116 9.12 1.83 -17.43
CA LEU A 116 8.31 0.74 -16.89
C LEU A 116 8.10 0.92 -15.39
N ALA A 117 9.18 1.14 -14.62
CA ALA A 117 9.09 1.33 -13.18
C ALA A 117 8.14 2.47 -12.80
N ASN A 118 8.31 3.65 -13.40
CA ASN A 118 7.45 4.80 -13.15
C ASN A 118 5.99 4.55 -13.54
N SER A 119 5.75 3.89 -14.67
CA SER A 119 4.39 3.53 -15.11
C SER A 119 3.70 2.55 -14.16
N LEU A 120 4.46 1.62 -13.56
CA LEU A 120 3.92 0.68 -12.60
C LEU A 120 3.65 1.30 -11.22
N ILE A 121 4.28 2.42 -10.87
CA ILE A 121 4.10 3.06 -9.55
C ILE A 121 3.06 4.17 -9.60
N ASN A 122 3.06 5.01 -10.64
CA ASN A 122 2.14 6.13 -10.79
C ASN A 122 0.78 5.74 -11.39
N ARG A 123 0.29 4.55 -11.05
CA ARG A 123 -0.98 4.03 -11.57
C ARG A 123 -2.12 4.85 -10.96
N ASN A 124 -2.75 5.69 -11.79
CA ASN A 124 -4.13 6.09 -11.63
C ASN A 124 -4.92 5.20 -12.61
N LYS A 125 -5.61 4.18 -12.10
CA LYS A 125 -6.57 3.43 -12.92
C LYS A 125 -7.92 4.13 -12.87
#